data_AF-A0A1I3REG8-F1
#
_entry.id   AF-A0A1I3REG8-F1
#
_cell.length_a   1.000
_cell.length_b   1.000
_cell.length_c   1.000
_cell.angle_alpha   90.00
_cell.angle_beta   90.00
_cell.angle_gamma   90.00
#
_symmetry.space_group_name_H-M   'P 1'
#
loop_
_entity.id
_entity.type
_entity.pdbx_description
1 polymer ?
#
loop_
_entity_poly.entity_id
_entity_poly.type
_entity_poly.pdbx_seq_one_letter_code
_entity_poly.pdbx_strand_id
1 'polypeptide(L)'
;MSCIAPHVAPLQATHERLTWLKPRDDDRYRLVGWTCDCRAVVYELRSSGGAFFVHRIVQGRPRTIPETGRTRAAEAHKLWLAILLGQAR
;
A
#
# COMPACT_ATOMS: atom_id res chain seq x y z
N MET A 1 -8.70 0.97 -22.77
CA MET A 1 -8.03 1.92 -21.85
C MET A 1 -6.95 1.17 -21.10
N SER A 2 -5.67 1.38 -21.41
CA SER A 2 -4.55 0.81 -20.67
C SER A 2 -4.28 1.65 -19.42
N CYS A 3 -4.31 1.02 -18.25
CA CYS A 3 -3.91 1.68 -17.01
C CYS A 3 -2.38 1.71 -16.95
N ILE A 4 -1.80 2.83 -16.50
CA ILE A 4 -0.33 3.01 -16.39
C ILE A 4 0.22 2.30 -15.15
N ALA A 5 -0.54 2.33 -14.05
CA ALA A 5 -0.17 1.70 -12.79
C ALA A 5 -0.70 0.26 -12.69
N PRO A 6 -0.02 -0.64 -11.97
CA PRO A 6 -0.46 -2.02 -11.83
C PRO A 6 -1.78 -2.10 -11.06
N HIS A 7 -2.59 -3.09 -11.40
CA HIS A 7 -3.70 -3.52 -10.56
C HIS A 7 -3.22 -4.55 -9.55
N VAL A 8 -3.84 -4.54 -8.37
CA VAL A 8 -3.70 -5.65 -7.43
C VAL A 8 -4.40 -6.87 -8.00
N ALA A 9 -3.69 -7.99 -8.04
CA ALA A 9 -4.26 -9.28 -8.41
C ALA A 9 -5.41 -9.67 -7.44
N PRO A 10 -6.32 -10.57 -7.85
CA PRO A 10 -7.32 -11.11 -6.95
C PRO A 10 -6.69 -11.65 -5.67
N LEU A 11 -7.36 -11.42 -4.53
CA LEU A 11 -6.88 -11.86 -3.23
C LEU A 11 -6.80 -13.39 -3.17
N GLN A 12 -5.67 -13.91 -2.76
CA GLN A 12 -5.45 -15.35 -2.62
C GLN A 12 -6.17 -15.89 -1.38
N ALA A 13 -6.59 -17.16 -1.43
CA ALA A 13 -7.32 -17.79 -0.33
C ALA A 13 -6.52 -17.79 0.98
N THR A 14 -5.21 -17.97 0.89
CA THR A 14 -4.27 -18.02 2.03
C THR A 14 -3.49 -16.71 2.21
N HIS A 15 -4.09 -15.56 1.83
CA HIS A 15 -3.41 -14.28 1.98
C HIS A 15 -3.07 -13.97 3.45
N GLU A 16 -1.94 -13.33 3.65
CA GLU A 16 -1.56 -12.76 4.93
C GLU A 16 -2.47 -11.57 5.25
N ARG A 17 -3.06 -11.57 6.45
CA ARG A 17 -3.81 -10.41 6.96
C ARG A 17 -2.85 -9.42 7.60
N LEU A 18 -2.80 -8.22 7.04
CA LEU A 18 -1.94 -7.16 7.50
C LEU A 18 -2.54 -6.41 8.69
N THR A 19 -1.66 -5.96 9.58
CA THR A 19 -2.03 -5.02 10.64
C THR A 19 -1.99 -3.60 10.07
N TRP A 20 -3.16 -2.97 10.08
CA TRP A 20 -3.36 -1.59 9.62
C TRP A 20 -3.35 -0.62 10.81
N LEU A 21 -2.43 0.33 10.78
CA LEU A 21 -2.22 1.33 11.81
C LEU A 21 -2.78 2.69 11.36
N LYS A 22 -3.03 3.57 12.34
CA LYS A 22 -3.31 4.99 12.06
C LYS A 22 -2.08 5.61 11.36
N PRO A 23 -2.26 6.37 10.27
CA PRO A 23 -1.14 7.00 9.60
C PRO A 23 -0.45 8.00 10.51
N ARG A 24 0.86 8.15 10.35
CA ARG A 24 1.62 9.24 10.97
C ARG A 24 1.58 10.47 10.06
N ASP A 25 1.51 11.64 10.67
CA ASP A 25 1.65 12.91 9.97
C ASP A 25 3.14 13.16 9.71
N ASP A 26 3.62 12.78 8.52
CA ASP A 26 4.98 13.08 8.09
C ASP A 26 4.99 14.38 7.28
N ASP A 27 5.81 15.36 7.68
CA ASP A 27 5.98 16.62 6.92
C ASP A 27 6.50 16.38 5.50
N ARG A 28 7.29 15.31 5.30
CA ARG A 28 7.87 14.94 4.00
C ARG A 28 7.85 13.43 3.82
N TYR A 29 7.58 13.02 2.58
CA TYR A 29 7.66 11.63 2.15
C TYR A 29 8.01 11.55 0.67
N ARG A 30 8.41 10.36 0.23
CA ARG A 30 8.57 10.02 -1.18
C ARG A 30 7.56 8.92 -1.54
N LEU A 31 6.85 9.11 -2.65
CA LEU A 31 6.08 8.03 -3.27
C LEU A 31 7.03 7.15 -4.09
N VAL A 32 7.08 5.87 -3.77
CA VAL A 32 8.00 4.89 -4.37
C VAL A 32 7.27 4.02 -5.40
N GLY A 33 6.00 3.71 -5.15
CA GLY A 33 5.13 2.98 -6.08
C GLY A 33 3.67 3.16 -5.73
N TRP A 34 2.78 2.97 -6.70
CA TRP A 34 1.33 3.08 -6.51
C TRP A 34 0.57 2.10 -7.39
N THR A 35 -0.64 1.72 -6.98
CA THR A 35 -1.56 0.92 -7.80
C THR A 35 -2.50 1.82 -8.60
N CYS A 36 -3.13 1.26 -9.63
CA CYS A 36 -4.19 1.96 -10.35
C CYS A 36 -5.34 2.35 -9.42
N ASP A 37 -5.94 3.51 -9.70
CA ASP A 37 -7.04 4.14 -8.98
C ASP A 37 -8.43 3.80 -9.51
N CYS A 38 -8.53 2.93 -10.53
CA CYS A 38 -9.80 2.47 -11.08
C CYS A 38 -10.60 1.57 -10.12
N ARG A 39 -9.97 1.10 -9.03
CA ARG A 39 -10.59 0.27 -8.00
C ARG A 39 -10.78 1.10 -6.74
N ALA A 40 -11.77 0.69 -5.93
CA ALA A 40 -12.10 1.35 -4.66
C ALA A 40 -10.95 1.40 -3.64
N VAL A 41 -9.91 0.57 -3.79
CA VAL A 41 -8.74 0.56 -2.91
C VAL A 41 -7.49 0.80 -3.74
N VAL A 42 -6.72 1.81 -3.34
CA VAL A 42 -5.41 2.15 -3.89
C VAL A 42 -4.34 1.89 -2.84
N TYR A 43 -3.22 1.31 -3.24
CA TYR A 43 -2.06 1.17 -2.37
C TYR A 43 -0.92 2.06 -2.85
N GLU A 44 -0.20 2.64 -1.90
CA GLU A 44 0.98 3.46 -2.16
C GLU A 44 2.13 2.96 -1.29
N LEU A 45 3.24 2.56 -1.91
CA LEU A 45 4.50 2.36 -1.20
C LEU A 45 5.18 3.71 -1.03
N ARG A 46 5.44 4.08 0.22
CA ARG A 46 6.01 5.38 0.59
C ARG A 46 7.28 5.20 1.41
N SER A 47 8.12 6.23 1.43
CA SER A 47 9.22 6.34 2.37
C SER A 47 9.29 7.70 3.04
N SER A 48 9.67 7.71 4.32
CA SER A 48 9.92 8.91 5.11
C SER A 48 10.93 8.60 6.21
N GLY A 49 11.88 9.52 6.45
CA GLY A 49 12.92 9.34 7.47
C GLY A 49 13.76 8.07 7.31
N GLY A 50 13.93 7.56 6.09
CA GLY A 50 14.64 6.29 5.82
C GLY A 50 13.82 5.02 6.04
N ALA A 51 12.60 5.13 6.57
CA ALA A 51 11.66 4.02 6.71
C ALA A 51 10.72 3.94 5.51
N PHE A 52 10.20 2.74 5.24
CA PHE A 52 9.26 2.45 4.16
C PHE A 52 8.00 1.79 4.72
N PHE A 53 6.86 2.09 4.11
CA PHE A 53 5.54 1.62 4.55
C PHE A 53 4.53 1.72 3.41
N VAL A 54 3.43 0.97 3.52
CA VAL A 54 2.34 1.00 2.54
C VAL A 54 1.14 1.72 3.12
N HIS A 55 0.62 2.70 2.39
CA HIS A 55 -0.71 3.27 2.63
C HIS A 55 -1.76 2.46 1.88
N ARG A 56 -2.90 2.23 2.52
CA ARG A 56 -4.11 1.66 1.90
C ARG A 56 -5.19 2.71 1.87
N ILE A 57 -5.38 3.34 0.72
CA ILE A 57 -6.38 4.37 0.49
C ILE A 57 -7.69 3.68 0.09
N VAL A 58 -8.69 3.71 0.96
CA VAL A 58 -10.05 3.34 0.59
C VAL A 58 -10.76 4.59 0.10
N GLN A 59 -11.10 4.58 -1.20
CA GLN A 59 -11.84 5.65 -1.85
C GLN A 59 -13.29 5.66 -1.36
N GLY A 60 -13.85 6.85 -1.14
CA GLY A 60 -15.20 7.03 -0.62
C GLY A 60 -15.30 8.22 0.35
N ARG A 61 -16.46 8.34 1.00
CA ARG A 61 -16.70 9.33 2.05
C ARG A 61 -17.22 8.62 3.31
N PRO A 62 -16.47 8.60 4.43
CA PRO A 62 -15.13 9.19 4.60
C PRO A 62 -14.02 8.39 3.88
N ARG A 63 -12.99 9.09 3.40
CA ARG A 63 -11.76 8.46 2.89
C ARG A 63 -10.92 7.96 4.07
N THR A 64 -10.47 6.71 4.03
CA THR A 64 -9.58 6.15 5.07
C THR A 64 -8.21 5.82 4.49
N ILE A 65 -7.14 6.16 5.22
CA ILE A 65 -5.76 5.96 4.77
C ILE A 65 -4.91 5.32 5.89
N PRO A 66 -5.22 4.09 6.34
CA PRO A 66 -4.31 3.37 7.24
C PRO A 66 -2.97 3.07 6.58
N GLU A 67 -1.96 2.84 7.43
CA GLU A 67 -0.62 2.43 7.00
C GLU A 67 -0.16 1.13 7.64
N THR A 68 0.76 0.42 6.99
CA THR A 68 1.46 -0.71 7.60
C THR A 68 2.46 -0.24 8.65
N GLY A 69 3.02 -1.18 9.42
CA GLY A 69 4.24 -0.92 10.16
C GLY A 69 5.36 -0.37 9.25
N ARG A 70 6.18 0.52 9.79
CA ARG A 70 7.30 1.14 9.08
C ARG A 70 8.55 0.29 9.23
N THR A 71 9.14 -0.11 8.11
CA THR A 71 10.26 -1.06 8.07
C THR A 71 11.41 -0.56 7.20
N ARG A 72 12.47 -1.37 7.09
CA ARG A 72 13.53 -1.16 6.10
C ARG A 72 12.99 -1.37 4.68
N ALA A 73 13.68 -0.79 3.70
CA ALA A 73 13.29 -0.84 2.29
C ALA A 73 13.07 -2.26 1.77
N ALA A 74 13.96 -3.21 2.10
CA ALA A 74 13.87 -4.58 1.61
C ALA A 74 12.56 -5.27 2.06
N GLU A 75 12.19 -5.14 3.33
CA GLU A 75 10.97 -5.75 3.86
C GLU A 75 9.71 -5.07 3.32
N ALA A 76 9.73 -3.73 3.18
CA ALA A 76 8.60 -3.00 2.61
C ALA A 76 8.38 -3.32 1.13
N HIS A 77 9.45 -3.52 0.34
CA HIS A 77 9.33 -3.94 -1.05
C HIS A 77 8.80 -5.37 -1.20
N LYS A 78 9.18 -6.30 -0.30
CA LYS A 78 8.60 -7.65 -0.25
C LYS A 78 7.10 -7.57 0.03
N LEU A 79 6.70 -6.78 1.03
CA LEU A 79 5.30 -6.57 1.38
C LEU A 79 4.53 -5.93 0.22
N TRP A 80 5.11 -4.93 -0.44
CA TRP A 80 4.54 -4.30 -1.62
C TRP A 80 4.25 -5.31 -2.74
N LEU A 81 5.22 -6.16 -3.06
CA LEU A 81 5.03 -7.24 -4.04
C LEU A 81 3.95 -8.23 -3.61
N ALA A 82 3.93 -8.63 -2.33
CA ALA A 82 2.90 -9.52 -1.81
C ALA A 82 1.50 -8.91 -1.94
N ILE A 83 1.34 -7.61 -1.69
CA ILE A 83 0.07 -6.90 -1.90
C ILE A 83 -0.30 -6.92 -3.39
N LEU A 84 0.62 -6.58 -4.30
CA LEU A 84 0.36 -6.58 -5.74
C LEU A 84 -0.08 -7.96 -6.26
N LEU A 85 0.50 -9.04 -5.72
CA LEU A 85 0.20 -10.42 -6.08
C LEU A 85 -1.04 -11.00 -5.35
N GLY A 86 -1.73 -10.19 -4.54
CA GLY A 86 -2.90 -10.63 -3.77
C GLY A 86 -2.56 -11.59 -2.63
N GLN A 87 -1.29 -11.66 -2.23
CA GLN A 87 -0.78 -12.52 -1.16
C GLN A 87 -0.88 -11.87 0.22
N ALA A 88 -1.09 -10.55 0.30
CA ALA A 88 -1.21 -9.83 1.57
C ALA A 88 -2.28 -8.73 1.48
N ARG A 89 -3.05 -8.52 2.55
CA ARG A 89 -4.06 -7.45 2.63
C ARG A 89 -4.46 -7.04 4.04
#